data_AF-A0A661T807-F1
#
_entry.id   AF-A0A661T807-F1
#
_cell.length_a   1.000
_cell.length_b   1.000
_cell.length_c   1.000
_cell.angle_alpha   90.00
_cell.angle_beta   90.00
_cell.angle_gamma   90.00
#
_symmetry.space_group_name_H-M   'P 1'
#
loop_
_entity.id
_entity.type
_entity.pdbx_description
1 polymer ?
#
loop_
_entity_poly.entity_id
_entity_poly.type
_entity_poly.pdbx_seq_one_letter_code
_entity_poly.pdbx_strand_id
1 'polypeptide(L)'
;MSTIYIIGLIPVSLMGGVLIGFFLRKKIVESRIDAIEKYSKKILAEAQKEAKTIKKEATLQAKDAVYQMKLEFEKETKEKKDRLQNQEKRLFHKEENLERKIDQLEKRESRISEREKFIDRMEKQVKRDRDLAEQLVAEQRKKLEKLAGISPEDAKKLLIDAMQEEARHDAAKLIRRIENEAKAEGTRKAQEILALAVKRYSGDYVAEKTVSVVNLPNDEMKGRIIGRE
;
A
#
# COMPACT_ATOMS: atom_id res chain seq x y z
N MET A 1 12.24 134.79 -81.19
CA MET A 1 11.19 134.38 -80.23
C MET A 1 11.00 132.86 -80.21
N SER A 2 10.75 132.16 -81.33
CA SER A 2 10.48 130.70 -81.31
C SER A 2 11.61 129.78 -80.80
N THR A 3 12.89 130.09 -81.05
CA THR A 3 14.02 129.24 -80.61
C THR A 3 14.29 129.30 -79.10
N ILE A 4 13.97 130.43 -78.45
CA ILE A 4 14.16 130.62 -77.00
C ILE A 4 13.16 129.78 -76.19
N TYR A 5 11.90 129.66 -76.67
CA TYR A 5 10.90 128.79 -76.04
C TYR A 5 11.26 127.30 -76.14
N ILE A 6 11.82 126.86 -77.27
CA ILE A 6 12.21 125.46 -77.48
C ILE A 6 13.38 125.07 -76.58
N ILE A 7 14.38 125.94 -76.41
CA ILE A 7 15.53 125.69 -75.51
C ILE A 7 15.09 125.69 -74.03
N GLY A 8 14.08 126.48 -73.66
CA GLY A 8 13.50 126.46 -72.31
C GLY A 8 12.61 125.25 -72.00
N LEU A 9 11.97 124.64 -73.02
CA LEU A 9 11.02 123.53 -72.84
C LEU A 9 11.70 122.18 -72.57
N ILE A 10 12.91 121.98 -73.12
CA ILE A 10 13.72 120.77 -72.93
C ILE A 10 14.04 120.51 -71.45
N PRO A 11 14.63 121.45 -70.68
CA PRO A 11 14.91 121.22 -69.26
C PRO A 11 13.64 121.04 -68.42
N VAL A 12 12.53 121.69 -68.76
CA VAL A 12 11.25 121.50 -68.06
C VAL A 12 10.67 120.10 -68.30
N SER A 13 10.75 119.59 -69.53
CA SER A 13 10.30 118.22 -69.86
C SER A 13 11.20 117.15 -69.22
N LEU A 14 12.51 117.36 -69.18
CA LEU A 14 13.47 116.51 -68.45
C LEU A 14 13.19 116.51 -66.94
N MET A 15 12.95 117.68 -66.35
CA MET A 15 12.65 117.79 -64.92
C MET A 15 11.30 117.13 -64.59
N GLY A 16 10.29 117.29 -65.45
CA GLY A 16 9.00 116.60 -65.35
C GLY A 16 9.13 115.08 -65.46
N GLY A 17 9.92 114.58 -66.41
CA GLY A 17 10.20 113.15 -66.59
C GLY A 17 10.94 112.53 -65.42
N VAL A 18 11.94 113.23 -64.86
CA VAL A 18 12.67 112.79 -63.66
C VAL A 18 11.76 112.77 -62.44
N LEU A 19 10.91 113.79 -62.26
CA LEU A 19 9.93 113.82 -61.17
C LEU A 19 8.94 112.66 -61.28
N ILE A 20 8.32 112.46 -62.44
CA ILE A 20 7.37 111.35 -62.66
C ILE A 20 8.07 110.00 -62.48
N GLY A 21 9.28 109.82 -63.02
CA GLY A 21 10.09 108.61 -62.86
C GLY A 21 10.45 108.34 -61.39
N PHE A 22 10.79 109.38 -60.62
CA PHE A 22 11.05 109.27 -59.19
C PHE A 22 9.80 108.85 -58.41
N PHE A 23 8.63 109.46 -58.69
CA PHE A 23 7.37 109.08 -58.03
C PHE A 23 6.91 107.66 -58.41
N LEU A 24 7.04 107.25 -59.67
CA LEU A 24 6.72 105.89 -60.11
C LEU A 24 7.67 104.86 -59.48
N ARG A 25 8.97 105.14 -59.47
CA ARG A 25 9.96 104.28 -58.80
C ARG A 25 9.68 104.18 -57.31
N LYS A 26 9.39 105.29 -56.63
CA LYS A 26 9.03 105.33 -55.23
C LYS A 26 7.79 104.46 -54.95
N LYS A 27 6.72 104.61 -55.74
CA LYS A 27 5.49 103.82 -55.60
C LYS A 27 5.69 102.32 -55.85
N ILE A 28 6.50 101.94 -56.84
CA ILE A 28 6.82 100.53 -57.12
C ILE A 28 7.67 99.92 -56.00
N VAL A 29 8.65 100.66 -55.48
CA VAL A 29 9.50 100.20 -54.38
C VAL A 29 8.69 100.06 -53.10
N GLU A 30 7.88 101.06 -52.73
CA GLU A 30 6.97 100.98 -51.58
C GLU A 30 5.99 99.81 -51.72
N SER A 31 5.36 99.63 -52.89
CA SER A 31 4.45 98.50 -53.11
C SER A 31 5.14 97.13 -53.03
N ARG A 32 6.42 97.03 -53.44
CA ARG A 32 7.20 95.78 -53.30
C ARG A 32 7.58 95.53 -51.84
N ILE A 33 7.96 96.57 -51.10
CA ILE A 33 8.25 96.48 -49.66
C ILE A 33 6.97 96.05 -48.91
N ASP A 34 5.83 96.68 -49.19
CA ASP A 34 4.53 96.31 -48.61
C ASP A 34 4.15 94.85 -48.95
N ALA A 35 4.40 94.41 -50.18
CA ALA A 35 4.13 93.03 -50.58
C ALA A 35 5.04 92.03 -49.85
N ILE A 36 6.34 92.34 -49.70
CA ILE A 36 7.30 91.53 -48.94
C ILE A 36 6.94 91.51 -47.45
N GLU A 37 6.51 92.64 -46.89
CA GLU A 37 6.09 92.73 -45.49
C GLU A 37 4.81 91.91 -45.26
N LYS A 38 3.82 92.01 -46.16
CA LYS A 38 2.59 91.19 -46.11
C LYS A 38 2.90 89.70 -46.26
N TYR A 39 3.79 89.33 -47.17
CA TYR A 39 4.20 87.95 -47.37
C TYR A 39 4.96 87.39 -46.16
N SER A 40 5.90 88.16 -45.61
CA SER A 40 6.62 87.82 -44.37
C SER A 40 5.66 87.66 -43.19
N LYS A 41 4.70 88.59 -43.02
CA LYS A 41 3.64 88.49 -41.99
C LYS A 41 2.78 87.24 -42.19
N LYS A 42 2.46 86.88 -43.44
CA LYS A 42 1.71 85.66 -43.76
C LYS A 42 2.50 84.40 -43.39
N ILE A 43 3.78 84.32 -43.76
CA ILE A 43 4.65 83.20 -43.38
C ILE A 43 4.74 83.06 -41.86
N LEU A 44 4.96 84.18 -41.14
CA LEU A 44 5.02 84.15 -39.68
C LEU A 44 3.70 83.71 -39.06
N ALA A 45 2.56 84.15 -39.60
CA ALA A 45 1.24 83.73 -39.14
C ALA A 45 0.97 82.24 -39.40
N GLU A 46 1.36 81.73 -40.57
CA GLU A 46 1.27 80.30 -40.92
C GLU A 46 2.18 79.46 -40.02
N ALA A 47 3.45 79.84 -39.86
CA ALA A 47 4.39 79.16 -38.97
C ALA A 47 3.90 79.15 -37.50
N GLN A 48 3.33 80.25 -37.02
CA GLN A 48 2.71 80.31 -35.68
C GLN A 48 1.48 79.40 -35.56
N LYS A 49 0.66 79.30 -36.61
CA LYS A 49 -0.50 78.41 -36.65
C LYS A 49 -0.08 76.94 -36.67
N GLU A 50 0.92 76.59 -37.46
CA GLU A 50 1.50 75.25 -37.51
C GLU A 50 2.13 74.88 -36.16
N ALA A 51 2.94 75.75 -35.57
CA ALA A 51 3.52 75.52 -34.24
C ALA A 51 2.46 75.30 -33.16
N LYS A 52 1.35 76.06 -33.19
CA LYS A 52 0.21 75.85 -32.29
C LYS A 52 -0.48 74.51 -32.54
N THR A 53 -0.61 74.10 -33.79
CA THR A 53 -1.22 72.82 -34.18
C THR A 53 -0.36 71.65 -33.71
N ILE A 54 0.95 71.67 -34.01
CA ILE A 54 1.92 70.67 -33.56
C ILE A 54 1.91 70.57 -32.02
N LYS A 55 1.93 71.70 -31.31
CA LYS A 55 1.88 71.69 -29.84
C LYS A 55 0.59 71.05 -29.32
N LYS A 56 -0.55 71.35 -29.96
CA LYS A 56 -1.85 70.79 -29.57
C LYS A 56 -1.92 69.29 -29.85
N GLU A 57 -1.44 68.84 -31.01
CA GLU A 57 -1.36 67.43 -31.39
C GLU A 57 -0.42 66.65 -30.47
N ALA A 58 0.78 67.16 -30.21
CA ALA A 58 1.72 66.55 -29.27
C ALA A 58 1.11 66.45 -27.86
N THR A 59 0.39 67.48 -27.40
CA THR A 59 -0.31 67.45 -26.11
C THR A 59 -1.44 66.41 -26.10
N LEU A 60 -2.17 66.26 -27.21
CA LEU A 60 -3.25 65.29 -27.35
C LEU A 60 -2.70 63.86 -27.36
N GLN A 61 -1.65 63.61 -28.14
CA GLN A 61 -0.95 62.32 -28.19
C GLN A 61 -0.36 61.94 -26.84
N ALA A 62 0.25 62.90 -26.12
CA ALA A 62 0.74 62.65 -24.77
C ALA A 62 -0.40 62.29 -23.80
N LYS A 63 -1.54 62.98 -23.88
CA LYS A 63 -2.72 62.65 -23.07
C LYS A 63 -3.29 61.28 -23.41
N ASP A 64 -3.37 60.92 -24.69
CA ASP A 64 -3.85 59.61 -25.12
C ASP A 64 -2.91 58.51 -24.66
N ALA A 65 -1.60 58.67 -24.81
CA ALA A 65 -0.60 57.71 -24.31
C ALA A 65 -0.72 57.50 -22.78
N VAL A 66 -0.85 58.58 -22.00
CA VAL A 66 -1.07 58.49 -20.55
C VAL A 66 -2.40 57.80 -20.23
N TYR A 67 -3.44 58.05 -21.01
CA TYR A 67 -4.74 57.41 -20.82
C TYR A 67 -4.68 55.90 -21.11
N GLN A 68 -4.06 55.49 -22.22
CA GLN A 68 -3.85 54.08 -22.55
C GLN A 68 -3.01 53.37 -21.47
N MET A 69 -1.91 53.98 -21.05
CA MET A 69 -1.07 53.45 -19.97
C MET A 69 -1.86 53.27 -18.67
N LYS A 70 -2.77 54.21 -18.35
CA LYS A 70 -3.64 54.10 -17.18
C LYS A 70 -4.63 52.94 -17.32
N LEU A 71 -5.24 52.77 -18.49
CA LEU A 71 -6.17 51.65 -18.74
C LEU A 71 -5.48 50.29 -18.63
N GLU A 72 -4.29 50.15 -19.22
CA GLU A 72 -3.48 48.93 -19.11
C GLU A 72 -3.10 48.64 -17.67
N PHE A 73 -2.65 49.66 -16.93
CA PHE A 73 -2.32 49.54 -15.52
C PHE A 73 -3.52 49.13 -14.66
N GLU A 74 -4.70 49.72 -14.89
CA GLU A 74 -5.93 49.35 -14.17
C GLU A 74 -6.34 47.90 -14.48
N LYS A 75 -6.23 47.49 -15.75
CA LYS A 75 -6.51 46.11 -16.16
C LYS A 75 -5.55 45.12 -15.50
N GLU A 76 -4.25 45.35 -15.58
CA GLU A 76 -3.25 44.49 -14.93
C GLU A 76 -3.44 44.43 -13.42
N THR A 77 -3.75 45.57 -12.79
CA THR A 77 -3.97 45.64 -11.35
C THR A 77 -5.20 44.83 -10.95
N LYS A 78 -6.29 44.92 -11.73
CA LYS A 78 -7.48 44.11 -11.52
C LYS A 78 -7.18 42.62 -11.68
N GLU A 79 -6.49 42.22 -12.74
CA GLU A 79 -6.10 40.82 -12.96
C GLU A 79 -5.19 40.28 -11.84
N LYS A 80 -4.21 41.07 -11.38
CA LYS A 80 -3.34 40.72 -10.24
C LYS A 80 -4.16 40.57 -8.96
N LYS A 81 -5.09 41.50 -8.69
CA LYS A 81 -5.97 41.44 -7.52
C LYS A 81 -6.86 40.19 -7.54
N ASP A 82 -7.46 39.86 -8.68
CA ASP A 82 -8.31 38.68 -8.83
C ASP A 82 -7.50 37.39 -8.66
N ARG A 83 -6.27 37.33 -9.21
CA ARG A 83 -5.34 36.21 -9.02
C ARG A 83 -4.96 36.04 -7.55
N LEU A 84 -4.61 37.12 -6.86
CA LEU A 84 -4.26 37.09 -5.43
C LEU A 84 -5.45 36.61 -4.59
N GLN A 85 -6.64 37.16 -4.82
CA GLN A 85 -7.85 36.75 -4.08
C GLN A 85 -8.18 35.26 -4.30
N ASN A 86 -7.97 34.74 -5.50
CA ASN A 86 -8.17 33.31 -5.78
C ASN A 86 -7.11 32.44 -5.10
N GLN A 87 -5.85 32.91 -5.04
CA GLN A 87 -4.79 32.23 -4.30
C GLN A 87 -5.07 32.22 -2.80
N GLU A 88 -5.49 33.35 -2.22
CA GLU A 88 -5.88 33.46 -0.82
C GLU A 88 -7.03 32.51 -0.48
N LYS A 89 -8.10 32.47 -1.28
CA LYS A 89 -9.19 31.50 -1.08
C LYS A 89 -8.71 30.07 -1.10
N ARG A 90 -7.81 29.72 -2.04
CA ARG A 90 -7.25 28.37 -2.12
C ARG A 90 -6.37 28.03 -0.92
N LEU A 91 -5.60 29.01 -0.41
CA LEU A 91 -4.78 28.85 0.79
C LEU A 91 -5.67 28.67 2.02
N PHE A 92 -6.67 29.51 2.19
CA PHE A 92 -7.64 29.42 3.28
C PHE A 92 -8.32 28.04 3.33
N HIS A 93 -8.80 27.53 2.19
CA HIS A 93 -9.36 26.18 2.15
C HIS A 93 -8.34 25.07 2.44
N LYS A 94 -7.06 25.27 2.10
CA LYS A 94 -6.01 24.31 2.47
C LYS A 94 -5.74 24.34 3.98
N GLU A 95 -5.70 25.53 4.57
CA GLU A 95 -5.52 25.73 6.02
C GLU A 95 -6.66 25.07 6.79
N GLU A 96 -7.92 25.34 6.42
CA GLU A 96 -9.09 24.72 7.06
C GLU A 96 -9.05 23.18 6.96
N ASN A 97 -8.65 22.64 5.80
CA ASN A 97 -8.50 21.19 5.62
C ASN A 97 -7.35 20.61 6.44
N LEU A 98 -6.25 21.36 6.63
CA LEU A 98 -5.13 20.94 7.46
C LEU A 98 -5.52 20.95 8.94
N GLU A 99 -6.21 21.98 9.40
CA GLU A 99 -6.70 22.10 10.78
C GLU A 99 -7.64 20.95 11.13
N ARG A 100 -8.61 20.64 10.24
CA ARG A 100 -9.48 19.46 10.41
C ARG A 100 -8.69 18.14 10.47
N LYS A 101 -7.60 18.00 9.72
CA LYS A 101 -6.75 16.79 9.77
C LYS A 101 -5.96 16.73 11.08
N ILE A 102 -5.47 17.86 11.58
CA ILE A 102 -4.78 17.95 12.86
C ILE A 102 -5.72 17.53 13.98
N ASP A 103 -6.93 18.08 14.04
CA ASP A 103 -7.96 17.68 15.03
C ASP A 103 -8.27 16.17 15.00
N GLN A 104 -8.33 15.59 13.80
CA GLN A 104 -8.55 14.15 13.64
C GLN A 104 -7.38 13.32 14.14
N LEU A 105 -6.14 13.78 13.88
CA LEU A 105 -4.93 13.12 14.34
C LEU A 105 -4.80 13.21 15.87
N GLU A 106 -5.04 14.37 16.47
CA GLU A 106 -5.01 14.54 17.93
C GLU A 106 -6.05 13.65 18.63
N LYS A 107 -7.28 13.57 18.10
CA LYS A 107 -8.31 12.64 18.61
C LYS A 107 -7.88 11.19 18.50
N ARG A 108 -7.19 10.82 17.40
CA ARG A 108 -6.68 9.45 17.21
C ARG A 108 -5.54 9.16 18.17
N GLU A 109 -4.62 10.09 18.36
CA GLU A 109 -3.48 9.98 19.29
C GLU A 109 -3.98 9.81 20.73
N SER A 110 -4.94 10.63 21.16
CA SER A 110 -5.58 10.51 22.47
C SER A 110 -6.20 9.11 22.67
N ARG A 111 -6.96 8.60 21.69
CA ARG A 111 -7.54 7.24 21.74
C ARG A 111 -6.49 6.14 21.80
N ILE A 112 -5.37 6.30 21.07
CA ILE A 112 -4.26 5.34 21.11
C ILE A 112 -3.61 5.37 22.49
N SER A 113 -3.30 6.55 23.03
CA SER A 113 -2.72 6.69 24.37
C SER A 113 -3.61 6.09 25.47
N GLU A 114 -4.93 6.28 25.39
CA GLU A 114 -5.87 5.64 26.32
C GLU A 114 -5.86 4.12 26.21
N ARG A 115 -5.82 3.58 24.98
CA ARG A 115 -5.72 2.14 24.75
C ARG A 115 -4.40 1.56 25.26
N GLU A 116 -3.28 2.24 25.03
CA GLU A 116 -1.97 1.82 25.54
C GLU A 116 -1.97 1.75 27.07
N LYS A 117 -2.48 2.79 27.74
CA LYS A 117 -2.64 2.79 29.20
C LYS A 117 -3.56 1.67 29.68
N PHE A 118 -4.63 1.38 28.94
CA PHE A 118 -5.52 0.26 29.27
C PHE A 118 -4.81 -1.09 29.12
N ILE A 119 -4.07 -1.30 28.03
CA ILE A 119 -3.30 -2.53 27.78
C ILE A 119 -2.22 -2.71 28.85
N ASP A 120 -1.43 -1.69 29.19
CA ASP A 120 -0.42 -1.76 30.25
C ASP A 120 -1.03 -2.15 31.61
N ARG A 121 -2.20 -1.58 31.96
CA ARG A 121 -2.93 -2.00 33.17
C ARG A 121 -3.35 -3.46 33.10
N MET A 122 -3.81 -3.93 31.94
CA MET A 122 -4.26 -5.30 31.76
C MET A 122 -3.11 -6.29 31.81
N GLU A 123 -1.98 -5.99 31.18
CA GLU A 123 -0.76 -6.79 31.26
C GLU A 123 -0.27 -6.93 32.70
N LYS A 124 -0.24 -5.82 33.45
CA LYS A 124 0.10 -5.84 34.89
C LYS A 124 -0.88 -6.69 35.70
N GLN A 125 -2.17 -6.61 35.40
CA GLN A 125 -3.18 -7.41 36.07
C GLN A 125 -3.00 -8.91 35.79
N VAL A 126 -2.88 -9.27 34.50
CA VAL A 126 -2.66 -10.66 34.07
C VAL A 126 -1.39 -11.24 34.67
N LYS A 127 -0.31 -10.45 34.74
CA LYS A 127 0.93 -10.88 35.38
C LYS A 127 0.72 -11.18 36.86
N ARG A 128 0.06 -10.29 37.60
CA ARG A 128 -0.26 -10.52 39.03
C ARG A 128 -1.12 -11.75 39.24
N ASP A 129 -2.15 -11.93 38.42
CA ASP A 129 -3.07 -13.06 38.53
C ASP A 129 -2.35 -14.39 38.22
N ARG A 130 -1.43 -14.37 37.25
CA ARG A 130 -0.57 -15.52 36.95
C ARG A 130 0.36 -15.86 38.10
N ASP A 131 1.07 -14.86 38.64
CA ASP A 131 1.99 -15.06 39.76
C ASP A 131 1.24 -15.61 40.99
N LEU A 132 0.03 -15.10 41.26
CA LEU A 132 -0.83 -15.60 42.34
C LEU A 132 -1.30 -17.03 42.08
N ALA A 133 -1.71 -17.36 40.85
CA ALA A 133 -2.14 -18.71 40.48
C ALA A 133 -1.00 -19.72 40.63
N GLU A 134 0.22 -19.36 40.20
CA GLU A 134 1.41 -20.19 40.36
C GLU A 134 1.73 -20.43 41.86
N GLN A 135 1.60 -19.39 42.69
CA GLN A 135 1.76 -19.52 44.15
C GLN A 135 0.70 -20.44 44.78
N LEU A 136 -0.58 -20.25 44.43
CA LEU A 136 -1.68 -21.07 44.95
C LEU A 136 -1.53 -22.53 44.53
N VAL A 137 -1.14 -22.80 43.28
CA VAL A 137 -0.88 -24.17 42.81
C VAL A 137 0.27 -24.79 43.59
N ALA A 138 1.36 -24.06 43.83
CA ALA A 138 2.48 -24.55 44.61
C ALA A 138 2.10 -24.82 46.08
N GLU A 139 1.27 -23.95 46.68
CA GLU A 139 0.79 -24.14 48.05
C GLU A 139 -0.15 -25.34 48.16
N GLN A 140 -1.08 -25.50 47.21
CA GLN A 140 -1.98 -26.66 47.17
C GLN A 140 -1.23 -27.96 46.95
N ARG A 141 -0.21 -27.98 46.09
CA ARG A 141 0.68 -29.15 45.94
C ARG A 141 1.32 -29.52 47.27
N LYS A 142 1.94 -28.55 47.96
CA LYS A 142 2.53 -28.80 49.29
C LYS A 142 1.52 -29.28 50.34
N LYS A 143 0.29 -28.76 50.32
CA LYS A 143 -0.78 -29.22 51.23
C LYS A 143 -1.21 -30.65 50.92
N LEU A 144 -1.36 -30.98 49.64
CA LEU A 144 -1.68 -32.34 49.19
C LEU A 144 -0.57 -33.33 49.55
N GLU A 145 0.70 -32.96 49.36
CA GLU A 145 1.85 -33.77 49.78
C GLU A 145 1.82 -34.04 51.30
N LYS A 146 1.54 -33.01 52.11
CA LYS A 146 1.39 -33.17 53.56
C LYS A 146 0.21 -34.04 53.96
N LEU A 147 -0.95 -33.88 53.31
CA LEU A 147 -2.16 -34.66 53.60
C LEU A 147 -2.03 -36.12 53.17
N ALA A 148 -1.44 -36.36 52.00
CA ALA A 148 -1.17 -37.71 51.50
C ALA A 148 -0.08 -38.41 52.32
N GLY A 149 0.77 -37.66 53.04
CA GLY A 149 1.86 -38.19 53.84
C GLY A 149 2.99 -38.81 53.01
N ILE A 150 2.95 -38.67 51.68
CA ILE A 150 3.94 -39.18 50.74
C ILE A 150 4.25 -38.09 49.70
N SER A 151 5.50 -37.99 49.27
CA SER A 151 5.87 -37.04 48.21
C SER A 151 5.38 -37.52 46.84
N PRO A 152 5.23 -36.66 45.83
CA PRO A 152 4.80 -37.06 44.49
C PRO A 152 5.75 -38.09 43.85
N GLU A 153 7.04 -37.94 44.14
CA GLU A 153 8.11 -38.83 43.73
C GLU A 153 7.97 -40.20 44.40
N ASP A 154 7.64 -40.24 45.69
CA ASP A 154 7.36 -41.48 46.41
C ASP A 154 6.07 -42.14 45.93
N ALA A 155 5.02 -41.35 45.63
CA ALA A 155 3.77 -41.83 45.05
C ALA A 155 3.99 -42.48 43.69
N LYS A 156 4.78 -41.82 42.83
CA LYS A 156 5.16 -42.35 41.52
C LYS A 156 5.93 -43.66 41.65
N LYS A 157 6.85 -43.74 42.62
CA LYS A 157 7.63 -44.95 42.88
C LYS A 157 6.74 -46.10 43.35
N LEU A 158 5.86 -45.86 44.33
CA LEU A 158 4.88 -46.83 44.81
C LEU A 158 3.96 -47.35 43.71
N LEU A 159 3.48 -46.47 42.82
CA LEU A 159 2.65 -46.87 41.69
C LEU A 159 3.42 -47.77 40.72
N ILE A 160 4.67 -47.40 40.39
CA ILE A 160 5.52 -48.22 39.50
C ILE A 160 5.78 -49.59 40.13
N ASP A 161 6.12 -49.65 41.41
CA ASP A 161 6.39 -50.90 42.12
C ASP A 161 5.15 -51.79 42.17
N ALA A 162 3.96 -51.22 42.42
CA ALA A 162 2.69 -51.96 42.39
C ALA A 162 2.37 -52.52 41.00
N MET A 163 2.53 -51.71 39.94
CA MET A 163 2.34 -52.17 38.56
C MET A 163 3.32 -53.28 38.17
N GLN A 164 4.56 -53.23 38.68
CA GLN A 164 5.54 -54.28 38.43
C GLN A 164 5.15 -55.60 39.11
N GLU A 165 4.65 -55.57 40.34
CA GLU A 165 4.20 -56.78 41.04
C GLU A 165 2.94 -57.38 40.40
N GLU A 166 1.98 -56.54 39.98
CA GLU A 166 0.79 -57.01 39.25
C GLU A 166 1.17 -57.69 37.92
N ALA A 167 2.06 -57.06 37.14
CA ALA A 167 2.56 -57.63 35.89
C ALA A 167 3.29 -58.97 36.11
N ARG A 168 4.07 -59.09 37.20
CA ARG A 168 4.73 -60.36 37.58
C ARG A 168 3.71 -61.44 37.94
N HIS A 169 2.66 -61.09 38.67
CA HIS A 169 1.64 -62.04 39.07
C HIS A 169 0.85 -62.59 37.87
N ASP A 170 0.49 -61.72 36.92
CA ASP A 170 -0.19 -62.12 35.70
C ASP A 170 0.69 -62.95 34.77
N ALA A 171 1.97 -62.59 34.65
CA ALA A 171 2.96 -63.42 33.95
C ALA A 171 3.05 -64.82 34.56
N ALA A 172 3.08 -64.95 35.90
CA ALA A 172 3.12 -66.24 36.56
C ALA A 172 1.86 -67.10 36.31
N LYS A 173 0.67 -66.49 36.28
CA LYS A 173 -0.58 -67.18 35.91
C LYS A 173 -0.53 -67.67 34.45
N LEU A 174 -0.06 -66.82 33.55
CA LEU A 174 0.07 -67.16 32.13
C LEU A 174 1.03 -68.34 31.94
N ILE A 175 2.21 -68.30 32.59
CA ILE A 175 3.19 -69.39 32.55
C ILE A 175 2.56 -70.70 33.03
N ARG A 176 1.86 -70.70 34.17
CA ARG A 176 1.17 -71.91 34.68
C ARG A 176 0.11 -72.43 33.71
N ARG A 177 -0.64 -71.55 33.05
CA ARG A 177 -1.63 -71.93 32.05
C ARG A 177 -0.97 -72.61 30.85
N ILE A 178 0.07 -71.98 30.30
CA ILE A 178 0.85 -72.52 29.17
C ILE A 178 1.44 -73.88 29.53
N GLU A 179 1.99 -74.04 30.74
CA GLU A 179 2.56 -75.32 31.19
C GLU A 179 1.48 -76.42 31.27
N ASN A 180 0.30 -76.10 31.80
CA ASN A 180 -0.80 -77.05 31.88
C ASN A 180 -1.35 -77.43 30.50
N GLU A 181 -1.52 -76.46 29.60
CA GLU A 181 -1.93 -76.70 28.22
C GLU A 181 -0.90 -77.57 27.48
N ALA A 182 0.39 -77.26 27.64
CA ALA A 182 1.47 -78.06 27.05
C ALA A 182 1.49 -79.50 27.58
N LYS A 183 1.26 -79.71 28.89
CA LYS A 183 1.12 -81.06 29.47
C LYS A 183 -0.09 -81.79 28.92
N ALA A 184 -1.26 -81.15 28.90
CA ALA A 184 -2.50 -81.76 28.40
C ALA A 184 -2.39 -82.14 26.92
N GLU A 185 -1.86 -81.24 26.09
CA GLU A 185 -1.62 -81.48 24.67
C GLU A 185 -0.56 -82.57 24.46
N GLY A 186 0.49 -82.59 25.29
CA GLY A 186 1.49 -83.65 25.31
C GLY A 186 0.88 -85.02 25.62
N THR A 187 0.02 -85.11 26.64
CA THR A 187 -0.70 -86.35 26.99
C THR A 187 -1.62 -86.80 25.86
N ARG A 188 -2.37 -85.87 25.27
CA ARG A 188 -3.26 -86.16 24.13
C ARG A 188 -2.49 -86.73 22.95
N LYS A 189 -1.38 -86.09 22.56
CA LYS A 189 -0.49 -86.59 21.50
C LYS A 189 0.11 -87.95 21.82
N ALA A 190 0.53 -88.18 23.07
CA ALA A 190 1.07 -89.48 23.49
C ALA A 190 0.01 -90.59 23.36
N GLN A 191 -1.24 -90.32 23.76
CA GLN A 191 -2.35 -91.26 23.59
C GLN A 191 -2.67 -91.53 22.10
N GLU A 192 -2.67 -90.49 21.25
CA GLU A 192 -2.84 -90.63 19.80
C GLU A 192 -1.75 -91.51 19.18
N ILE A 193 -0.47 -91.31 19.56
CA ILE A 193 0.65 -92.12 19.10
C ILE A 193 0.51 -93.58 19.54
N LEU A 194 0.15 -93.82 20.81
CA LEU A 194 -0.07 -95.17 21.33
C LEU A 194 -1.22 -95.87 20.62
N ALA A 195 -2.35 -95.19 20.42
CA ALA A 195 -3.49 -95.74 19.69
C ALA A 195 -3.13 -96.08 18.24
N LEU A 196 -2.34 -95.22 17.58
CA LEU A 196 -1.84 -95.46 16.22
C LEU A 196 -0.90 -96.68 16.18
N ALA A 197 0.00 -96.81 17.16
CA ALA A 197 0.89 -97.96 17.27
C ALA A 197 0.10 -99.26 17.47
N VAL A 198 -0.84 -99.29 18.43
CA VAL A 198 -1.71 -100.46 18.67
C VAL A 198 -2.48 -100.83 17.41
N LYS A 199 -3.12 -99.85 16.74
CA LYS A 199 -3.82 -100.08 15.47
C LYS A 199 -2.90 -100.72 14.43
N ARG A 200 -1.66 -100.25 14.30
CA ARG A 200 -0.69 -100.75 13.31
C ARG A 200 -0.23 -102.18 13.59
N TYR A 201 -0.02 -102.58 14.85
CA TYR A 201 0.43 -103.92 15.22
C TYR A 201 -0.70 -104.94 15.46
N SER A 202 -1.94 -104.48 15.61
CA SER A 202 -3.09 -105.36 15.91
C SER A 202 -3.35 -106.42 14.82
N GLY A 203 -3.15 -106.09 13.54
CA GLY A 203 -3.33 -107.03 12.43
C GLY A 203 -2.33 -108.19 12.49
N ASP A 204 -1.05 -107.88 12.65
CA ASP A 204 0.02 -108.88 12.71
C ASP A 204 -0.12 -109.78 13.95
N TYR A 205 -0.47 -109.21 15.11
CA TYR A 205 -0.66 -109.97 16.35
C TYR A 205 -1.84 -110.95 16.28
N VAL A 206 -2.97 -110.52 15.73
CA VAL A 206 -4.15 -111.39 15.57
C VAL A 206 -3.88 -112.46 14.52
N ALA A 207 -3.20 -112.11 13.43
CA ALA A 207 -2.81 -113.10 12.42
C ALA A 207 -1.93 -114.20 13.02
N GLU A 208 -0.93 -113.86 13.83
CA GLU A 208 -0.03 -114.85 14.45
C GLU A 208 -0.73 -115.75 15.48
N LYS A 209 -1.64 -115.19 16.31
CA LYS A 209 -2.27 -115.95 17.41
C LYS A 209 -3.47 -116.80 17.02
N THR A 210 -4.10 -116.55 15.89
CA THR A 210 -5.40 -117.17 15.55
C THR A 210 -5.29 -118.32 14.54
N VAL A 211 -4.12 -118.54 13.92
CA VAL A 211 -3.92 -119.70 13.03
C VAL A 211 -3.48 -120.91 13.86
N SER A 212 -4.34 -121.93 13.92
CA SER A 212 -3.97 -123.26 14.41
C SER A 212 -3.78 -124.17 13.20
N VAL A 213 -2.56 -124.66 13.00
CA VAL A 213 -2.25 -125.64 11.95
C VAL A 213 -2.62 -127.02 12.48
N VAL A 214 -3.64 -127.64 11.89
CA VAL A 214 -4.05 -129.02 12.22
C VAL A 214 -3.47 -129.96 11.16
N ASN A 215 -2.65 -130.91 11.58
CA ASN A 215 -2.10 -131.94 10.68
C ASN A 215 -3.11 -133.09 10.53
N LEU A 216 -3.50 -133.38 9.29
CA LEU A 216 -4.44 -134.45 8.97
C LEU A 216 -3.71 -135.80 8.77
N PRO A 217 -4.22 -136.91 9.33
CA PRO A 217 -3.53 -138.19 9.37
C PRO A 217 -3.52 -138.98 8.04
N ASN A 218 -4.32 -138.63 7.03
CA ASN A 218 -4.17 -139.16 5.67
C ASN A 218 -4.60 -138.12 4.60
N ASP A 219 -4.04 -138.23 3.40
CA ASP A 219 -4.32 -137.29 2.29
C ASP A 219 -5.73 -137.45 1.71
N GLU A 220 -6.40 -138.58 1.95
CA GLU A 220 -7.78 -138.84 1.56
C GLU A 220 -8.76 -137.94 2.34
N MET A 221 -8.54 -137.76 3.66
CA MET A 221 -9.25 -136.78 4.50
C MET A 221 -8.95 -135.34 4.09
N LYS A 222 -7.72 -135.08 3.63
CA LYS A 222 -7.35 -133.76 3.13
C LYS A 222 -8.15 -133.44 1.87
N GLY A 223 -8.17 -134.32 0.87
CA GLY A 223 -8.95 -134.16 -0.37
C GLY A 223 -10.43 -133.88 -0.14
N ARG A 224 -11.05 -134.57 0.83
CA ARG A 224 -12.46 -134.39 1.17
C ARG A 224 -12.79 -133.05 1.86
N ILE A 225 -11.85 -132.47 2.61
CA ILE A 225 -12.05 -131.19 3.32
C ILE A 225 -11.77 -129.98 2.41
N ILE A 226 -10.86 -130.11 1.44
CA ILE A 226 -10.62 -129.08 0.39
C ILE A 226 -11.44 -129.30 -0.89
N GLY A 227 -12.39 -130.25 -0.88
CA GLY A 227 -13.38 -130.42 -1.95
C GLY A 227 -12.81 -130.93 -3.28
N ARG A 228 -11.87 -131.88 -3.23
CA ARG A 228 -11.32 -132.60 -4.39
C ARG A 228 -11.47 -134.11 -4.20
N GLU A 229 -12.55 -134.65 -4.75
CA GLU A 229 -12.45 -135.81 -5.65
C GLU A 229 -11.97 -135.31 -7.03
#